data_AF-A0A8H6JQ41-F1
#
_entry.id   AF-A0A8H6JQ41-F1
#
_cell.length_a   1.000
_cell.length_b   1.000
_cell.length_c   1.000
_cell.angle_alpha   90.00
_cell.angle_beta   90.00
_cell.angle_gamma   90.00
#
_symmetry.space_group_name_H-M   'P 1'
#
loop_
_entity.id
_entity.type
_entity.pdbx_description
1 polymer ?
#
loop_
_entity_poly.entity_id
_entity_poly.type
_entity_poly.pdbx_seq_one_letter_code
_entity_poly.pdbx_strand_id
1 'polypeptide(L)'
;MGTKLSCYDDLTEHEKFSCDRILSRIMQLNRTGQSVDDETRKEFWGIVFCNWNTGQSMVAPIQPSRHAAETSVLVGHFARDTRRNTRPPNYRVPGSRHRIFTEIPDNRRQGADVFLQVSINLDTQTYRYRWVDSENRTVPREAVKLNNMTMDKARSLTIAQWDRMEMRVQGNYNVRMAVWYARTQLISHLKQRDDCESAANKGEECPGCKYQDDAAMPQLKDIRLCGDSFPADSPIGVAYREHQGPIRGTIRYNPAFN
;
A
#
# COMPACT_ATOMS: atom_id res chain seq x y z
N MET A 1 22.40 33.70 5.29
CA MET A 1 21.06 33.09 5.11
C MET A 1 21.10 32.36 3.78
N GLY A 2 21.03 31.03 3.78
CA GLY A 2 21.06 30.25 2.54
C GLY A 2 19.79 30.46 1.72
N THR A 3 19.91 30.36 0.39
CA THR A 3 18.80 30.48 -0.55
C THR A 3 17.71 29.46 -0.21
N LYS A 4 16.47 29.94 -0.11
CA LYS A 4 15.29 29.10 0.13
C LYS A 4 14.85 28.49 -1.20
N LEU A 5 14.93 27.17 -1.32
CA LEU A 5 14.50 26.45 -2.53
C LEU A 5 13.07 25.96 -2.34
N SER A 6 12.27 26.09 -3.39
CA SER A 6 10.82 25.86 -3.37
C SER A 6 10.26 25.21 -4.63
N CYS A 7 11.06 25.07 -5.68
CA CYS A 7 10.65 24.40 -6.91
C CYS A 7 11.84 23.74 -7.62
N TYR A 8 11.54 22.99 -8.68
CA TYR A 8 12.56 22.28 -9.48
C TYR A 8 13.58 23.23 -10.12
N ASP A 9 13.14 24.42 -10.56
CA ASP A 9 13.99 25.38 -11.25
C ASP A 9 14.96 26.09 -10.30
N ASP A 10 14.71 26.03 -8.98
CA ASP A 10 15.63 26.56 -7.96
C ASP A 10 16.85 25.64 -7.76
N LEU A 11 16.79 24.39 -8.24
CA LEU A 11 17.83 23.39 -8.04
C LEU A 11 18.97 23.56 -9.05
N THR A 12 20.20 23.34 -8.59
CA THR A 12 21.34 23.09 -9.49
C THR A 12 21.18 21.75 -10.21
N GLU A 13 21.92 21.55 -11.29
CA GLU A 13 21.94 20.25 -11.98
C GLU A 13 22.29 19.11 -11.02
N HIS A 14 23.34 19.26 -10.22
CA HIS A 14 23.73 18.21 -9.28
C HIS A 14 22.65 17.92 -8.23
N GLU A 15 21.96 18.94 -7.72
CA GLU A 15 20.83 18.77 -6.80
C GLU A 15 19.67 18.03 -7.46
N LYS A 16 19.38 18.30 -8.74
CA LYS A 16 18.34 17.56 -9.49
C LYS A 16 18.65 16.07 -9.52
N PHE A 17 19.87 15.68 -9.91
CA PHE A 17 20.29 14.28 -10.01
C PHE A 17 20.44 13.57 -8.65
N SER A 18 20.48 14.32 -7.55
CA SER A 18 20.68 13.75 -6.22
C SER A 18 19.62 12.72 -5.81
N CYS A 19 18.40 12.82 -6.35
CA CYS A 19 17.30 11.89 -6.04
C CYS A 19 17.30 10.59 -6.86
N ASP A 20 18.18 10.42 -7.85
CA ASP A 20 18.09 9.34 -8.83
C ASP A 20 18.14 7.94 -8.21
N ARG A 21 18.91 7.75 -7.14
CA ARG A 21 18.95 6.47 -6.41
C ARG A 21 17.64 6.18 -5.68
N ILE A 22 17.07 7.21 -5.04
CA ILE A 22 15.76 7.12 -4.39
C ILE A 22 14.69 6.75 -5.44
N LEU A 23 14.69 7.44 -6.58
CA LEU A 23 13.78 7.20 -7.70
C LEU A 23 13.92 5.79 -8.26
N SER A 24 15.15 5.36 -8.55
CA SER A 24 15.44 4.01 -9.05
C SER A 24 14.93 2.95 -8.08
N ARG A 25 15.15 3.15 -6.77
CA ARG A 25 14.69 2.24 -5.73
C ARG A 25 13.17 2.16 -5.66
N ILE A 26 12.45 3.28 -5.67
CA ILE A 26 10.98 3.24 -5.66
C ILE A 26 10.40 2.68 -6.96
N MET A 27 11.03 2.93 -8.12
CA MET A 27 10.62 2.33 -9.40
C MET A 27 10.73 0.82 -9.37
N GLN A 28 11.82 0.30 -8.79
CA GLN A 28 12.02 -1.13 -8.57
C GLN A 28 10.95 -1.72 -7.63
N LEU A 29 10.74 -1.10 -6.47
CA LEU A 29 9.78 -1.59 -5.45
C LEU A 29 8.32 -1.48 -5.92
N ASN A 30 7.99 -0.44 -6.68
CA ASN A 30 6.65 -0.24 -7.25
C ASN A 30 6.45 -0.98 -8.59
N ARG A 31 7.52 -1.62 -9.10
CA ARG A 31 7.53 -2.42 -10.32
C ARG A 31 6.96 -1.68 -11.54
N THR A 32 7.36 -0.43 -11.68
CA THR A 32 6.94 0.42 -12.81
C THR A 32 7.50 -0.12 -14.14
N GLY A 33 8.70 -0.74 -14.08
CA GLY A 33 9.48 -1.13 -15.24
C GLY A 33 10.05 0.06 -16.01
N GLN A 34 10.03 1.24 -15.41
CA GLN A 34 10.54 2.48 -15.99
C GLN A 34 11.96 2.77 -15.47
N SER A 35 12.78 3.40 -16.31
CA SER A 35 14.04 4.01 -15.89
C SER A 35 13.81 5.45 -15.43
N VAL A 36 14.74 5.99 -14.64
CA VAL A 36 14.71 7.40 -14.25
C VAL A 36 15.12 8.26 -15.45
N ASP A 37 14.19 9.06 -15.96
CA ASP A 37 14.42 10.08 -16.97
C ASP A 37 14.16 11.49 -16.40
N ASP A 38 14.44 12.51 -17.21
CA ASP A 38 14.32 13.92 -16.80
C ASP A 38 12.88 14.31 -16.47
N GLU A 39 11.90 13.77 -17.20
CA GLU A 39 10.48 14.00 -16.95
C GLU A 39 10.08 13.43 -15.59
N THR A 40 10.43 12.18 -15.31
CA THR A 40 10.14 11.54 -14.03
C THR A 40 10.83 12.27 -12.88
N ARG A 41 12.07 12.72 -13.09
CA ARG A 41 12.80 13.51 -12.09
C ARG A 41 12.08 14.82 -11.79
N LYS A 42 11.66 15.54 -12.84
CA LYS A 42 10.92 16.80 -12.70
C LYS A 42 9.58 16.60 -11.99
N GLU A 43 8.82 15.57 -12.36
CA GLU A 43 7.57 15.20 -11.68
C GLU A 43 7.81 14.93 -10.19
N PHE A 44 8.83 14.12 -9.88
CA PHE A 44 9.15 13.77 -8.50
C PHE A 44 9.55 14.98 -7.67
N TRP A 45 10.39 15.88 -8.18
CA TRP A 45 10.71 17.12 -7.48
C TRP A 45 9.49 18.03 -7.29
N GLY A 46 8.56 18.04 -8.24
CA GLY A 46 7.25 18.68 -8.07
C GLY A 46 6.49 18.13 -6.86
N ILE A 47 6.54 16.82 -6.64
CA ILE A 47 5.96 16.17 -5.45
C ILE A 47 6.76 16.55 -4.19
N VAL A 48 8.09 16.55 -4.27
CA VAL A 48 8.97 16.91 -3.14
C VAL A 48 8.71 18.32 -2.63
N PHE A 49 8.52 19.29 -3.53
CA PHE A 49 8.23 20.67 -3.16
C PHE A 49 6.74 20.97 -2.98
N CYS A 50 5.84 20.01 -3.20
CA CYS A 50 4.41 20.19 -2.97
C CYS A 50 4.16 20.56 -1.50
N ASN A 51 3.71 21.82 -1.29
CA ASN A 51 3.48 22.43 0.02
C ASN A 51 4.70 22.39 0.97
N TRP A 52 5.93 22.37 0.41
CA TRP A 52 7.16 22.35 1.20
C TRP A 52 8.28 23.17 0.55
N ASN A 53 9.16 23.74 1.36
CA ASN A 53 10.39 24.40 0.96
C ASN A 53 11.50 24.12 1.98
N THR A 54 12.75 24.44 1.64
CA THR A 54 13.92 24.11 2.48
C THR A 54 13.97 24.84 3.83
N GLY A 55 13.09 25.82 4.06
CA GLY A 55 12.93 26.49 5.36
C GLY A 55 11.95 25.80 6.31
N GLN A 56 11.23 24.77 5.86
CA GLN A 56 10.22 24.08 6.67
C GLN A 56 10.76 22.78 7.28
N SER A 57 10.38 22.52 8.53
CA SER A 57 10.65 21.24 9.21
C SER A 57 9.98 20.08 8.48
N MET A 58 10.58 18.90 8.59
CA MET A 58 10.07 17.67 7.97
C MET A 58 9.66 16.68 9.06
N VAL A 59 8.59 15.94 8.79
CA VAL A 59 8.13 14.82 9.63
C VAL A 59 8.18 13.55 8.81
N ALA A 60 8.76 12.49 9.37
CA ALA A 60 8.83 11.19 8.71
C ALA A 60 7.40 10.62 8.53
N PRO A 61 7.08 10.04 7.35
CA PRO A 61 5.78 9.41 7.13
C PRO A 61 5.55 8.25 8.08
N ILE A 62 4.33 8.15 8.61
CA ILE A 62 3.90 7.02 9.43
C ILE A 62 3.30 5.94 8.52
N GLN A 63 3.64 4.68 8.79
CA GLN A 63 3.09 3.57 8.02
C GLN A 63 1.56 3.46 8.28
N PRO A 64 0.73 3.48 7.23
CA PRO A 64 -0.72 3.36 7.38
C PRO A 64 -1.13 1.98 7.90
N SER A 65 -2.20 1.93 8.69
CA SER A 65 -2.85 0.67 9.07
C SER A 65 -3.76 0.19 7.93
N ARG A 66 -3.84 -1.12 7.72
CA ARG A 66 -4.77 -1.70 6.74
C ARG A 66 -6.15 -1.82 7.36
N HIS A 67 -7.18 -1.27 6.72
CA HIS A 67 -8.56 -1.45 7.17
C HIS A 67 -9.21 -2.62 6.44
N ALA A 68 -9.76 -3.57 7.20
CA ALA A 68 -10.36 -4.79 6.63
C ALA A 68 -11.53 -4.50 5.67
N ALA A 69 -12.25 -3.39 5.86
CA ALA A 69 -13.32 -2.97 4.96
C ALA A 69 -12.80 -2.71 3.54
N GLU A 70 -11.59 -2.19 3.40
CA GLU A 70 -11.03 -1.80 2.10
C GLU A 70 -10.61 -3.01 1.24
N THR A 71 -10.34 -4.16 1.89
CA THR A 71 -9.96 -5.42 1.24
C THR A 71 -11.13 -6.40 1.09
N SER A 72 -12.35 -5.97 1.43
CA SER A 72 -13.56 -6.78 1.36
C SER A 72 -14.20 -6.69 -0.02
N VAL A 73 -14.70 -7.82 -0.53
CA VAL A 73 -15.46 -7.87 -1.80
C VAL A 73 -16.87 -8.36 -1.53
N LEU A 74 -17.87 -7.66 -2.04
CA LEU A 74 -19.25 -8.13 -2.01
C LEU A 74 -19.39 -9.36 -2.93
N VAL A 75 -19.75 -10.50 -2.34
CA VAL A 75 -19.78 -11.79 -3.07
C VAL A 75 -21.17 -12.43 -3.08
N GLY A 76 -22.05 -11.98 -2.19
CA GLY A 76 -23.31 -12.66 -1.96
C GLY A 76 -24.17 -11.97 -0.94
N HIS A 77 -25.22 -12.68 -0.54
CA HIS A 77 -26.15 -12.28 0.50
C HIS A 77 -26.46 -13.48 1.40
N PHE A 78 -27.02 -13.20 2.58
CA PHE A 78 -27.53 -14.23 3.46
C PHE A 78 -28.71 -14.97 2.83
N ALA A 79 -28.61 -16.30 2.74
CA ALA A 79 -29.68 -17.15 2.25
C ALA A 79 -30.83 -17.29 3.26
N ARG A 80 -30.55 -17.02 4.54
CA ARG A 80 -31.47 -17.09 5.67
C ARG A 80 -30.96 -16.20 6.80
N ASP A 81 -31.86 -15.83 7.70
CA ASP A 81 -31.51 -15.15 8.93
C ASP A 81 -30.41 -15.90 9.70
N THR A 82 -29.36 -15.19 10.08
CA THR A 82 -28.20 -15.78 10.74
C THR A 82 -27.92 -15.06 12.05
N ARG A 83 -27.83 -15.81 13.16
CA ARG A 83 -27.44 -15.19 14.43
C ARG A 83 -25.96 -14.84 14.41
N ARG A 84 -25.57 -13.84 15.20
CA ARG A 84 -24.15 -13.62 15.49
C ARG A 84 -23.62 -14.92 16.11
N ASN A 85 -22.42 -15.36 15.73
CA ASN A 85 -21.77 -16.48 16.41
C ASN A 85 -21.60 -16.12 17.88
N THR A 86 -22.59 -16.46 18.71
CA THR A 86 -22.40 -16.62 20.14
C THR A 86 -21.42 -17.76 20.28
N ARG A 87 -20.37 -17.56 21.08
CA ARG A 87 -19.50 -18.66 21.50
C ARG A 87 -20.38 -19.86 21.91
N PRO A 88 -19.93 -21.11 21.70
CA PRO A 88 -20.69 -22.27 22.14
C PRO A 88 -21.13 -22.06 23.60
N PRO A 89 -22.35 -22.46 23.99
CA PRO A 89 -22.95 -22.14 25.30
C PRO A 89 -22.09 -22.54 26.51
N ASN A 90 -21.05 -23.35 26.30
CA ASN A 90 -20.12 -23.82 27.32
C ASN A 90 -18.87 -22.94 27.52
N TYR A 91 -18.65 -21.88 26.73
CA TYR A 91 -17.52 -20.97 26.93
C TYR A 91 -17.82 -19.91 28.00
N ARG A 92 -17.88 -20.32 29.26
CA ARG A 92 -18.02 -19.41 30.41
C ARG A 92 -16.71 -18.68 30.65
N VAL A 93 -16.64 -17.40 30.29
CA VAL A 93 -15.64 -16.49 30.90
C VAL A 93 -16.19 -16.09 32.28
N PRO A 94 -15.48 -16.39 33.38
CA PRO A 94 -15.90 -15.95 34.72
C PRO A 94 -16.13 -14.43 34.73
N GLY A 95 -17.33 -13.99 35.13
CA GLY A 95 -17.71 -12.58 35.20
C GLY A 95 -18.35 -11.98 33.94
N SER A 96 -18.44 -12.71 32.81
CA SER A 96 -19.11 -12.23 31.60
C SER A 96 -20.60 -12.60 31.58
N ARG A 97 -21.49 -11.60 31.77
CA ARG A 97 -22.92 -11.75 31.47
C ARG A 97 -23.07 -12.06 29.97
N HIS A 98 -23.31 -13.32 29.64
CA HIS A 98 -23.62 -13.74 28.28
C HIS A 98 -24.92 -13.07 27.84
N ARG A 99 -24.84 -12.00 27.05
CA ARG A 99 -26.00 -11.51 26.31
C ARG A 99 -26.28 -12.50 25.19
N ILE A 100 -27.24 -13.39 25.41
CA ILE A 100 -27.87 -14.14 24.32
C ILE A 100 -28.61 -13.08 23.51
N PHE A 101 -28.04 -12.68 22.37
CA PHE A 101 -28.76 -11.84 21.41
C PHE A 101 -29.87 -12.71 20.81
N THR A 102 -31.09 -12.54 21.32
CA THR A 102 -32.29 -13.22 20.81
C THR A 102 -32.72 -12.64 19.46
N GLU A 103 -32.41 -11.37 19.23
CA GLU A 103 -32.74 -10.65 18.00
C GLU A 103 -31.67 -10.86 16.91
N ILE A 104 -32.14 -11.06 15.68
CA ILE A 104 -31.29 -11.16 14.50
C ILE A 104 -30.92 -9.74 14.08
N PRO A 105 -29.62 -9.39 14.05
CA PRO A 105 -29.18 -8.08 13.58
C PRO A 105 -29.59 -7.83 12.12
N ASP A 106 -29.91 -6.59 11.77
CA ASP A 106 -30.33 -6.24 10.41
C ASP A 106 -29.29 -6.60 9.34
N ASN A 107 -28.00 -6.47 9.66
CA ASN A 107 -26.89 -6.87 8.79
C ASN A 107 -26.70 -8.40 8.65
N ARG A 108 -27.59 -9.20 9.24
CA ARG A 108 -27.58 -10.67 9.21
C ARG A 108 -28.92 -11.28 8.84
N ARG A 109 -29.91 -10.44 8.51
CA ARG A 109 -31.20 -10.91 7.98
C ARG A 109 -31.01 -11.52 6.60
N GLN A 110 -31.94 -12.39 6.21
CA GLN A 110 -32.03 -12.90 4.85
C GLN A 110 -31.98 -11.75 3.83
N GLY A 111 -31.14 -11.90 2.80
CA GLY A 111 -30.93 -10.88 1.78
C GLY A 111 -29.88 -9.82 2.13
N ALA A 112 -29.42 -9.72 3.39
CA ALA A 112 -28.35 -8.79 3.74
C ALA A 112 -27.01 -9.19 3.09
N ASP A 113 -26.19 -8.18 2.79
CA ASP A 113 -24.92 -8.35 2.09
C ASP A 113 -23.89 -9.18 2.87
N VAL A 114 -23.17 -10.02 2.14
CA VAL A 114 -22.03 -10.79 2.65
C VAL A 114 -20.81 -10.51 1.80
N PHE A 115 -19.72 -10.23 2.49
CA PHE A 115 -18.43 -9.92 1.90
C PHE A 115 -17.44 -11.07 2.12
N LEU A 116 -16.49 -11.20 1.20
CA LEU A 116 -15.35 -12.10 1.31
C LEU A 116 -14.09 -11.26 1.52
N GLN A 117 -13.29 -11.67 2.49
CA GLN A 117 -11.95 -11.14 2.75
C GLN A 117 -10.91 -12.23 2.59
N VAL A 118 -9.70 -11.81 2.26
CA VAL A 118 -8.52 -12.67 2.23
C VAL A 118 -7.53 -12.23 3.29
N SER A 119 -7.01 -13.21 4.03
CA SER A 119 -5.84 -13.08 4.90
C SER A 119 -4.70 -13.83 4.24
N ILE A 120 -3.60 -13.14 3.99
CA ILE A 120 -2.44 -13.68 3.29
C ILE A 120 -1.29 -13.77 4.27
N ASN A 121 -0.63 -14.92 4.29
CA ASN A 121 0.69 -15.06 4.87
C ASN A 121 1.66 -15.21 3.69
N LEU A 122 2.41 -14.14 3.41
CA LEU A 122 3.31 -14.05 2.26
C LEU A 122 4.53 -14.96 2.39
N ASP A 123 4.99 -15.25 3.61
CA ASP A 123 6.16 -16.10 3.84
C ASP A 123 5.87 -17.58 3.55
N THR A 124 4.66 -18.01 3.88
CA THR A 124 4.18 -19.39 3.61
C THR A 124 3.36 -19.49 2.33
N GLN A 125 3.13 -18.36 1.65
CA GLN A 125 2.23 -18.25 0.49
C GLN A 125 0.84 -18.87 0.74
N THR A 126 0.34 -18.75 1.97
CA THR A 126 -0.98 -19.31 2.35
C THR A 126 -2.08 -18.25 2.31
N TYR A 127 -3.21 -18.62 1.73
CA TYR A 127 -4.40 -17.79 1.59
C TYR A 127 -5.53 -18.35 2.44
N ARG A 128 -6.09 -17.52 3.33
CA ARG A 128 -7.28 -17.86 4.11
C ARG A 128 -8.40 -16.91 3.76
N TYR A 129 -9.56 -17.46 3.46
CA TYR A 129 -10.74 -16.67 3.15
C TYR A 129 -11.68 -16.63 4.33
N ARG A 130 -12.25 -15.44 4.58
CA ARG A 130 -13.18 -15.20 5.67
C ARG A 130 -14.42 -14.52 5.12
N TRP A 131 -15.57 -15.11 5.36
CA TRP A 131 -16.87 -14.51 5.07
C TRP A 131 -17.21 -13.55 6.21
N VAL A 132 -17.63 -12.34 5.89
CA VAL A 132 -17.96 -11.31 6.87
C VAL A 132 -19.26 -10.60 6.50
N ASP A 133 -19.97 -10.11 7.51
CA ASP A 133 -21.07 -9.16 7.33
C ASP A 133 -20.54 -7.72 7.15
N SER A 134 -21.45 -6.76 6.99
CA SER A 134 -21.11 -5.33 6.87
C SER A 134 -20.44 -4.73 8.12
N GLU A 135 -20.50 -5.41 9.27
CA GLU A 135 -19.78 -5.02 10.50
C GLU A 135 -18.42 -5.74 10.63
N ASN A 136 -17.92 -6.38 9.57
CA ASN A 136 -16.66 -7.11 9.55
C ASN A 136 -16.62 -8.29 10.56
N ARG A 137 -17.78 -8.87 10.88
CA ARG A 137 -17.88 -10.05 11.76
C ARG A 137 -18.01 -11.32 10.92
N THR A 138 -17.26 -12.35 11.31
CA THR A 138 -17.24 -13.63 10.60
C THR A 138 -18.63 -14.27 10.50
N VAL A 139 -18.93 -14.87 9.36
CA VAL A 139 -20.21 -15.56 9.08
C VAL A 139 -19.95 -17.00 8.61
N PRO A 140 -20.85 -17.94 8.90
CA PRO A 140 -20.77 -19.31 8.39
C PRO A 140 -20.99 -19.37 6.87
N ARG A 141 -20.21 -20.17 6.15
CA ARG A 141 -20.27 -20.28 4.67
C ARG A 141 -21.64 -20.77 4.20
N GLU A 142 -22.21 -21.72 4.93
CA GLU A 142 -23.49 -22.37 4.65
C GLU A 142 -24.69 -21.42 4.72
N ALA A 143 -24.51 -20.24 5.33
CA ALA A 143 -25.53 -19.18 5.35
C ALA A 143 -25.47 -18.25 4.13
N VAL A 144 -24.48 -18.42 3.24
CA VAL A 144 -24.19 -17.47 2.16
C VAL A 144 -24.63 -18.02 0.80
N LYS A 145 -25.41 -17.22 0.07
CA LYS A 145 -25.72 -17.44 -1.35
C LYS A 145 -24.91 -16.46 -2.21
N LEU A 146 -24.18 -16.97 -3.20
CA LEU A 146 -23.33 -16.14 -4.07
C LEU A 146 -24.15 -15.40 -5.13
N ASN A 147 -23.71 -14.19 -5.48
CA ASN A 147 -24.34 -13.34 -6.49
C ASN A 147 -23.92 -13.75 -7.90
N ASN A 148 -24.59 -14.75 -8.49
CA ASN A 148 -24.38 -15.22 -9.87
C ASN A 148 -22.88 -15.42 -10.23
N MET A 149 -22.07 -15.84 -9.26
CA MET A 149 -20.64 -16.05 -9.44
C MET A 149 -20.21 -17.37 -8.80
N THR A 150 -19.18 -17.98 -9.37
CA THR A 150 -18.53 -19.17 -8.81
C THR A 150 -17.68 -18.78 -7.60
N MET A 151 -17.34 -19.77 -6.77
CA MET A 151 -16.44 -19.56 -5.64
C MET A 151 -15.05 -19.10 -6.11
N ASP A 152 -14.55 -19.63 -7.21
CA ASP A 152 -13.22 -19.27 -7.73
C ASP A 152 -13.20 -17.83 -8.23
N LYS A 153 -14.28 -17.37 -8.87
CA LYS A 153 -14.44 -15.95 -9.23
C LYS A 153 -14.50 -15.04 -8.00
N ALA A 154 -15.23 -15.44 -6.96
CA ALA A 154 -15.27 -14.69 -5.71
C ALA A 154 -13.87 -14.57 -5.07
N ARG A 155 -13.10 -15.68 -5.04
CA ARG A 155 -11.72 -15.69 -4.52
C ARG A 155 -10.80 -14.80 -5.34
N SER A 156 -10.83 -14.92 -6.68
CA SER A 156 -9.96 -14.12 -7.55
C SER A 156 -10.25 -12.63 -7.42
N LEU A 157 -11.52 -12.24 -7.31
CA LEU A 157 -11.90 -10.84 -7.05
C LEU A 157 -11.40 -10.35 -5.68
N THR A 158 -11.51 -11.16 -4.62
CA THR A 158 -11.02 -10.78 -3.29
C THR A 158 -9.51 -10.61 -3.26
N ILE A 159 -8.77 -11.53 -3.88
CA ILE A 159 -7.32 -11.41 -4.06
C ILE A 159 -7.00 -10.12 -4.82
N ALA A 160 -7.69 -9.90 -5.94
CA ALA A 160 -7.42 -8.75 -6.77
C ALA A 160 -7.69 -7.41 -6.05
N GLN A 161 -8.74 -7.37 -5.23
CA GLN A 161 -9.04 -6.22 -4.39
C GLN A 161 -7.96 -6.00 -3.32
N TRP A 162 -7.45 -7.08 -2.71
CA TRP A 162 -6.34 -6.99 -1.77
C TRP A 162 -5.08 -6.42 -2.43
N ASP A 163 -4.72 -6.90 -3.63
CA ASP A 163 -3.52 -6.42 -4.34
C ASP A 163 -3.63 -4.95 -4.73
N ARG A 164 -4.80 -4.50 -5.23
CA ARG A 164 -5.05 -3.06 -5.49
C ARG A 164 -4.89 -2.23 -4.22
N MET A 165 -5.38 -2.75 -3.10
CA MET A 165 -5.27 -2.10 -1.81
C MET A 165 -3.82 -2.04 -1.32
N GLU A 166 -3.06 -3.11 -1.45
CA GLU A 166 -1.65 -3.16 -1.08
C GLU A 166 -0.83 -2.19 -1.93
N MET A 167 -1.04 -2.17 -3.25
CA MET A 167 -0.43 -1.21 -4.15
C MET A 167 -0.74 0.24 -3.75
N ARG A 168 -1.99 0.54 -3.42
CA ARG A 168 -2.39 1.89 -3.00
C ARG A 168 -1.73 2.27 -1.68
N VAL A 169 -1.87 1.43 -0.66
CA VAL A 169 -1.44 1.73 0.71
C VAL A 169 0.09 1.75 0.82
N GLN A 170 0.74 0.68 0.35
CA GLN A 170 2.19 0.52 0.42
C GLN A 170 2.90 1.39 -0.63
N GLY A 171 2.37 1.50 -1.85
CA GLY A 171 2.92 2.37 -2.88
C GLY A 171 2.88 3.84 -2.48
N ASN A 172 1.76 4.33 -1.96
CA ASN A 172 1.67 5.72 -1.46
C ASN A 172 2.62 5.97 -0.29
N TYR A 173 2.76 5.01 0.63
CA TYR A 173 3.71 5.12 1.72
C TYR A 173 5.16 5.18 1.21
N ASN A 174 5.54 4.32 0.24
CA ASN A 174 6.86 4.34 -0.38
C ASN A 174 7.15 5.68 -1.04
N VAL A 175 6.18 6.26 -1.77
CA VAL A 175 6.33 7.60 -2.40
C VAL A 175 6.55 8.68 -1.33
N ARG A 176 5.72 8.71 -0.27
CA ARG A 176 5.89 9.68 0.84
C ARG A 176 7.25 9.53 1.53
N MET A 177 7.71 8.29 1.70
CA MET A 177 9.01 8.01 2.31
C MET A 177 10.16 8.46 1.41
N ALA A 178 10.07 8.22 0.10
CA ALA A 178 11.03 8.74 -0.87
C ALA A 178 11.09 10.27 -0.88
N VAL A 179 9.94 10.95 -0.78
CA VAL A 179 9.89 12.41 -0.62
C VAL A 179 10.63 12.84 0.64
N TRP A 180 10.40 12.17 1.77
CA TRP A 180 11.10 12.49 3.01
C TRP A 180 12.62 12.29 2.90
N TYR A 181 13.07 11.22 2.26
CA TYR A 181 14.49 11.00 1.97
C TYR A 181 15.07 12.09 1.07
N ALA A 182 14.40 12.43 -0.02
CA ALA A 182 14.86 13.45 -0.96
C ALA A 182 14.99 14.82 -0.30
N ARG A 183 14.02 15.21 0.54
CA ARG A 183 14.10 16.46 1.31
C ARG A 183 15.24 16.41 2.32
N THR A 184 15.43 15.30 3.04
CA THR A 184 16.53 15.14 4.02
C THR A 184 17.89 15.23 3.34
N GLN A 185 18.02 14.59 2.18
CA GLN A 185 19.22 14.63 1.36
C GLN A 185 19.49 16.04 0.83
N LEU A 186 18.48 16.74 0.31
CA LEU A 186 18.63 18.12 -0.16
C LEU A 186 19.07 19.06 0.97
N ILE A 187 18.50 18.94 2.17
CA ILE A 187 18.93 19.74 3.33
C ILE A 187 20.38 19.43 3.73
N SER A 188 20.78 18.15 3.68
CA SER A 188 22.17 17.74 3.92
C SER A 188 23.12 18.31 2.86
N HIS A 189 22.72 18.24 1.59
CA HIS A 189 23.42 18.81 0.46
C HIS A 189 23.67 20.31 0.64
N LEU A 190 22.63 21.07 0.95
CA LEU A 190 22.71 22.52 1.13
C LEU A 190 23.62 22.95 2.29
N LYS A 191 23.78 22.10 3.31
CA LYS A 191 24.70 22.35 4.42
C LYS A 191 26.16 22.12 4.05
N GLN A 192 26.43 21.32 3.01
CA GLN A 192 27.75 20.89 2.56
C GLN A 192 27.98 21.24 1.10
N ARG A 193 27.37 22.33 0.63
CA ARG A 193 27.24 22.63 -0.80
C ARG A 193 28.60 22.76 -1.47
N ASP A 194 29.52 23.51 -0.87
CA ASP A 194 30.87 23.72 -1.40
C ASP A 194 31.64 22.38 -1.53
N ASP A 195 31.50 21.51 -0.52
CA ASP A 195 32.13 20.17 -0.53
C ASP A 195 31.51 19.26 -1.59
N CYS A 196 30.18 19.33 -1.77
CA CYS A 196 29.48 18.54 -2.77
C CYS A 196 29.75 19.00 -4.20
N GLU A 197 29.83 20.30 -4.46
CA GLU A 197 30.22 20.85 -5.75
C GLU A 197 31.68 20.47 -6.08
N SER A 198 32.57 20.54 -5.10
CA SER A 198 33.97 20.08 -5.23
C SER A 198 34.08 18.59 -5.53
N ALA A 199 33.32 17.74 -4.81
CA ALA A 199 33.28 16.30 -5.04
C ALA A 199 32.73 15.97 -6.43
N ALA A 200 31.63 16.62 -6.85
CA ALA A 200 31.02 16.42 -8.16
C ALA A 200 32.00 16.74 -9.31
N ASN A 201 32.77 17.83 -9.19
CA ASN A 201 33.78 18.21 -10.17
C ASN A 201 34.93 17.20 -10.29
N LYS A 202 35.19 16.44 -9.22
CA LYS A 202 36.20 15.37 -9.19
C LYS A 202 35.65 13.99 -9.57
N GLY A 203 34.34 13.87 -9.78
CA GLY A 203 33.68 12.57 -9.95
C GLY A 203 33.63 11.74 -8.66
N GLU A 204 33.80 12.39 -7.50
CA GLU A 204 33.74 11.77 -6.18
C GLU A 204 32.31 11.76 -5.63
N GLU A 205 32.09 10.94 -4.61
CA GLU A 205 30.79 10.84 -3.94
C GLU A 205 30.50 12.11 -3.12
N CYS A 206 29.39 12.81 -3.42
CA CYS A 206 29.01 14.00 -2.64
C CYS A 206 28.67 13.62 -1.19
N PRO A 207 29.36 14.21 -0.19
CA PRO A 207 29.18 13.86 1.22
C PRO A 207 27.79 14.20 1.78
N GLY A 208 27.12 15.18 1.16
CA GLY A 208 25.74 15.56 1.47
C GLY A 208 24.70 14.57 0.91
N CYS A 209 25.08 13.75 -0.08
CA CYS A 209 24.24 12.77 -0.76
C CYS A 209 24.39 11.34 -0.20
N LYS A 210 24.88 11.19 1.04
CA LYS A 210 25.23 9.92 1.73
C LYS A 210 24.15 8.82 1.81
N TYR A 211 22.91 9.02 1.35
CA TYR A 211 21.86 7.97 1.31
C TYR A 211 22.06 7.01 0.13
N GLN A 212 23.29 6.54 -0.04
CA GLN A 212 23.77 5.92 -1.27
C GLN A 212 23.57 4.40 -1.35
N ASP A 213 23.30 3.73 -0.22
CA ASP A 213 23.08 2.28 -0.22
C ASP A 213 21.60 1.92 -0.08
N ASP A 214 21.16 0.86 -0.76
CA ASP A 214 19.81 0.27 -0.60
C ASP A 214 19.51 -0.08 0.87
N ALA A 215 20.56 -0.38 1.65
CA ALA A 215 20.50 -0.60 3.09
C ALA A 215 20.13 0.67 3.89
N ALA A 216 20.27 1.86 3.31
CA ALA A 216 19.99 3.15 3.95
C ALA A 216 18.51 3.54 3.91
N MET A 217 17.68 2.84 3.13
CA MET A 217 16.23 3.07 3.04
C MET A 217 15.37 1.88 3.53
N PRO A 218 15.60 1.32 4.73
CA PRO A 218 14.89 0.12 5.20
C PRO A 218 13.38 0.33 5.40
N GLN A 219 12.93 1.57 5.45
CA GLN A 219 11.53 1.95 5.54
C GLN A 219 10.80 1.74 4.22
N LEU A 220 11.48 1.82 3.06
CA LEU A 220 10.88 1.49 1.78
C LEU A 220 10.65 -0.01 1.71
N LYS A 221 9.40 -0.44 1.46
CA LYS A 221 9.05 -1.86 1.47
C LYS A 221 8.73 -2.35 0.07
N ASP A 222 9.14 -3.58 -0.18
CA ASP A 222 8.72 -4.30 -1.37
C ASP A 222 7.20 -4.48 -1.38
N ILE A 223 6.59 -4.26 -2.54
CA ILE A 223 5.16 -4.51 -2.73
C ILE A 223 5.01 -5.94 -3.21
N ARG A 224 4.62 -6.82 -2.30
CA ARG A 224 4.37 -8.23 -2.60
C ARG A 224 2.90 -8.42 -2.96
N LEU A 225 2.63 -8.81 -4.19
CA LEU A 225 1.28 -9.08 -4.67
C LEU A 225 1.02 -10.58 -4.64
N CYS A 226 -0.24 -10.94 -4.40
CA CYS A 226 -0.67 -12.33 -4.49
C CYS A 226 -0.47 -12.87 -5.90
N GLY A 227 -0.68 -12.02 -6.91
CA GLY A 227 -0.40 -12.31 -8.32
C GLY A 227 0.97 -12.93 -8.58
N ASP A 228 1.98 -12.55 -7.80
CA ASP A 228 3.37 -13.03 -7.96
C ASP A 228 3.56 -14.48 -7.53
N SER A 229 2.66 -14.96 -6.66
CA SER A 229 2.80 -16.23 -5.97
C SER A 229 1.84 -17.30 -6.52
N PHE A 230 0.97 -16.97 -7.48
CA PHE A 230 0.12 -17.99 -8.11
C PHE A 230 0.91 -18.80 -9.14
N PRO A 231 0.84 -20.13 -9.08
CA PRO A 231 1.23 -20.97 -10.20
C PRO A 231 0.46 -20.53 -11.46
N ALA A 232 1.17 -20.45 -12.59
CA ALA A 232 0.60 -20.04 -13.87
C ALA A 232 -0.65 -20.87 -14.21
N ASP A 233 -0.69 -22.15 -13.88
CA ASP A 233 -1.78 -23.03 -14.31
C ASP A 233 -2.88 -23.23 -13.25
N SER A 234 -2.80 -22.51 -12.12
CA SER A 234 -3.85 -22.61 -11.10
C SER A 234 -5.16 -21.96 -11.59
N PRO A 235 -6.34 -22.58 -11.37
CA PRO A 235 -7.63 -21.99 -11.78
C PRO A 235 -7.86 -20.56 -11.23
N ILE A 236 -7.38 -20.31 -10.00
CA ILE A 236 -7.43 -18.99 -9.38
C ILE A 236 -6.47 -18.01 -10.09
N GLY A 237 -5.27 -18.44 -10.46
CA GLY A 237 -4.30 -17.62 -11.20
C GLY A 237 -4.78 -17.24 -12.59
N VAL A 238 -5.45 -18.16 -13.31
CA VAL A 238 -6.08 -17.88 -14.60
C VAL A 238 -7.18 -16.83 -14.45
N ALA A 239 -8.15 -17.07 -13.55
CA ALA A 239 -9.25 -16.14 -13.29
C ALA A 239 -8.76 -14.77 -12.77
N TYR A 240 -7.67 -14.73 -12.00
CA TYR A 240 -7.04 -13.50 -11.53
C TYR A 240 -6.48 -12.66 -12.68
N ARG A 241 -5.76 -13.28 -13.62
CA ARG A 241 -5.16 -12.57 -14.77
C ARG A 241 -6.23 -12.05 -15.75
N GLU A 242 -7.35 -12.76 -15.89
CA GLU A 242 -8.51 -12.29 -16.65
C GLU A 242 -9.15 -11.01 -16.06
N HIS A 243 -8.98 -10.76 -14.76
CA HIS A 243 -9.66 -9.66 -14.05
C HIS A 243 -8.78 -8.45 -13.74
N GLN A 244 -7.45 -8.58 -13.78
CA GLN A 244 -6.57 -7.54 -13.27
C GLN A 244 -5.90 -6.63 -14.29
N GLY A 245 -5.65 -7.07 -15.52
CA GLY A 245 -4.66 -6.38 -16.36
C GLY A 245 -3.29 -6.28 -15.64
N PRO A 246 -2.31 -5.56 -16.20
CA PRO A 246 -1.04 -5.36 -15.51
C PRO A 246 -1.21 -4.41 -14.32
N ILE A 247 -1.18 -4.95 -13.09
CA ILE A 247 -1.04 -4.11 -11.89
C ILE A 247 0.40 -3.63 -11.81
N ARG A 248 0.61 -2.36 -12.17
CA ARG A 248 1.87 -1.64 -11.95
C ARG A 248 1.63 -0.49 -10.99
N GLY A 249 2.59 -0.25 -10.10
CA GLY A 249 2.57 0.97 -9.30
C GLY A 249 2.77 2.17 -10.20
N THR A 250 2.26 3.32 -9.77
CA THR A 250 2.58 4.59 -10.42
C THR A 250 3.26 5.48 -9.40
N ILE A 251 4.28 6.21 -9.84
CA ILE A 251 4.84 7.33 -9.09
C ILE A 251 3.98 8.54 -9.46
N ARG A 252 2.69 8.48 -9.13
CA ARG A 252 1.80 9.62 -9.30
C ARG A 252 1.31 10.03 -7.93
N TYR A 253 1.68 11.24 -7.54
CA TYR A 253 1.10 11.87 -6.38
C TYR A 253 -0.40 12.03 -6.63
N ASN A 254 -1.21 11.44 -5.75
CA ASN A 254 -2.64 11.70 -5.73
C ASN A 254 -2.92 12.74 -4.64
N PRO A 255 -3.20 14.01 -5.01
CA PRO A 255 -3.45 15.08 -4.05
C PRO A 255 -4.69 14.84 -3.17
N ALA A 256 -5.57 13.89 -3.53
CA ALA A 256 -6.80 13.60 -2.79
C ALA A 256 -6.59 12.83 -1.46
N PHE A 257 -5.35 12.54 -1.07
CA PHE A 257 -5.03 11.81 0.17
C PHE A 257 -4.25 12.64 1.21
N ASN A 258 -4.26 13.98 1.08
CA ASN A 258 -3.77 14.90 2.10
C ASN A 258 -4.90 15.45 2.96
#